data_AF-A0A542DUP2-F1
#
_entry.id   AF-A0A542DUP2-F1
#
_cell.length_a   1.000
_cell.length_b   1.000
_cell.length_c   1.000
_cell.angle_alpha   90.00
_cell.angle_beta   90.00
_cell.angle_gamma   90.00
#
_symmetry.space_group_name_H-M   'P 1'
#
loop_
_entity.id
_entity.type
_entity.pdbx_description
1 polymer ?
#
loop_
_entity_poly.entity_id
_entity_poly.type
_entity_poly.pdbx_seq_one_letter_code
_entity_poly.pdbx_strand_id
1 'polypeptide(L)'
;MARRSRLVEFFRIDAPRNHRLFSRGALSPAVAILAVMIFTLAGLVIDGGRQLGARSRAVGYAQEAARVGAAAIQLNSAAAKIDTTKAATAIAGFCAQVQSNDPTVTACGPTTLTEKEVDIQVAIQNRTTFLGLIGKQSLKAVGTGQAHAEQGVEKADDSPSVPPIVVNRTTDGPGNIPITTAQPPTIDLPCPTWTVGSPTPPWTLSPFPFPATCSPNVTPTPTDSPTSPDTPPTGPTSSSPPAR
;
A
#
# COMPACT_ATOMS: atom_id res chain seq x y z
N MET A 1 -11.67 66.85 81.64
CA MET A 1 -12.40 67.54 80.55
C MET A 1 -12.62 66.55 79.39
N ALA A 2 -13.88 66.38 78.97
CA ALA A 2 -14.42 65.86 77.70
C ALA A 2 -13.77 64.59 77.10
N ARG A 3 -14.35 63.38 77.11
CA ARG A 3 -15.64 62.90 76.56
C ARG A 3 -15.89 63.34 75.11
N ARG A 4 -15.68 62.41 74.15
CA ARG A 4 -16.57 62.21 72.98
C ARG A 4 -16.38 60.81 72.40
N SER A 5 -17.29 59.94 72.81
CA SER A 5 -17.60 58.66 72.20
C SER A 5 -18.18 58.89 70.81
N ARG A 6 -17.66 58.22 69.79
CA ARG A 6 -18.38 58.00 68.51
C ARG A 6 -18.85 56.55 68.50
N LEU A 7 -20.12 56.37 68.83
CA LEU A 7 -20.89 55.16 68.56
C LEU A 7 -20.88 54.92 67.05
N VAL A 8 -20.31 53.80 66.63
CA VAL A 8 -20.50 53.28 65.28
C VAL A 8 -21.70 52.34 65.39
N GLU A 9 -22.86 52.90 65.10
CA GLU A 9 -24.15 52.22 65.09
C GLU A 9 -24.13 51.18 63.97
N PHE A 10 -23.91 49.92 64.35
CA PHE A 10 -24.03 48.79 63.43
C PHE A 10 -25.51 48.64 63.05
N PHE A 11 -25.86 49.18 61.88
CA PHE A 11 -27.11 48.91 61.20
C PHE A 11 -27.22 47.39 60.99
N ARG A 12 -27.95 46.69 61.86
CA ARG A 12 -28.35 45.31 61.61
C ARG A 12 -29.42 45.32 60.53
N ILE A 13 -29.01 45.00 59.32
CA ILE A 13 -29.91 44.60 58.25
C ILE A 13 -30.46 43.21 58.63
N ASP A 14 -31.61 43.19 59.27
CA ASP A 14 -32.43 41.98 59.35
C ASP A 14 -33.09 41.77 57.98
N ALA A 15 -32.40 41.03 57.13
CA ALA A 15 -32.99 40.54 55.90
C ALA A 15 -34.06 39.49 56.25
N PRO A 16 -35.31 39.63 55.81
CA PRO A 16 -36.33 38.61 56.01
C PRO A 16 -35.86 37.33 55.34
N ARG A 17 -35.71 36.29 56.17
CA ARG A 17 -35.35 34.93 55.80
C ARG A 17 -36.44 34.31 54.93
N ASN A 18 -36.36 34.59 53.64
CA ASN A 18 -36.89 33.72 52.60
C ASN A 18 -36.04 32.44 52.59
N HIS A 19 -36.57 31.36 53.15
CA HIS A 19 -35.98 30.02 53.14
C HIS A 19 -36.63 29.10 52.11
N ARG A 20 -37.09 29.65 50.99
CA ARG A 20 -37.68 28.85 49.92
C ARG A 20 -37.19 29.42 48.59
N LEU A 21 -36.11 28.82 48.06
CA LEU A 21 -35.86 28.65 46.60
C LEU A 21 -34.43 28.25 46.22
N PHE A 22 -33.48 28.12 47.16
CA PHE A 22 -32.14 27.62 46.83
C PHE A 22 -31.65 26.58 47.84
N SER A 23 -32.24 25.38 47.80
CA SER A 23 -31.38 24.19 47.97
C SER A 23 -30.42 24.22 46.80
N ARG A 24 -29.29 24.93 46.98
CA ARG A 24 -28.18 24.92 46.04
C ARG A 24 -27.88 23.45 45.76
N GLY A 25 -28.06 23.01 44.52
CA GLY A 25 -27.71 21.66 44.11
C GLY A 25 -26.22 21.45 44.37
N ALA A 26 -25.90 20.89 45.53
CA ALA A 26 -24.55 20.56 45.91
C ALA A 26 -24.14 19.36 45.06
N LEU A 27 -23.53 19.62 43.89
CA LEU A 27 -22.85 18.60 43.13
C LEU A 27 -21.77 18.00 44.04
N SER A 28 -21.88 16.71 44.33
CA SER A 28 -20.85 15.99 45.09
C SER A 28 -19.49 16.18 44.40
N PRO A 29 -18.39 16.44 45.13
CA PRO A 29 -17.05 16.51 44.56
C PRO A 29 -16.70 15.28 43.71
N ALA A 30 -17.25 14.11 44.04
CA ALA A 30 -17.09 12.88 43.26
C ALA A 30 -17.67 12.99 41.84
N VAL A 31 -18.81 13.67 41.68
CA VAL A 31 -19.45 13.87 40.36
C VAL A 31 -18.59 14.77 39.48
N ALA A 32 -17.97 15.81 40.06
CA ALA A 32 -17.07 16.68 39.32
C ALA A 32 -15.82 15.93 38.82
N ILE A 33 -15.22 15.09 39.67
CA ILE A 33 -14.06 14.26 39.29
C ILE A 33 -14.45 13.26 38.21
N LEU A 34 -15.59 12.58 38.36
CA LEU A 34 -16.11 11.64 37.36
C LEU A 34 -16.34 12.32 36.01
N ALA A 35 -16.93 13.52 36.00
CA ALA A 35 -17.16 14.28 34.78
C ALA A 35 -15.82 14.57 34.08
N VAL A 36 -14.81 15.05 34.80
CA VAL A 36 -13.47 15.28 34.24
C VAL A 36 -12.91 14.00 33.61
N MET A 37 -12.99 12.85 34.30
CA MET A 37 -12.52 11.57 33.76
C MET A 37 -13.25 11.14 32.47
N ILE A 38 -14.56 11.35 32.40
CA ILE A 38 -15.32 11.03 31.18
C ILE A 38 -14.91 11.96 30.03
N PHE A 39 -14.75 13.25 30.30
CA PHE A 39 -14.31 14.21 29.28
C PHE A 39 -12.87 13.95 28.81
N THR A 40 -11.97 13.50 29.68
CA THR A 40 -10.60 13.13 29.27
C THR A 40 -10.60 11.87 28.40
N LEU A 41 -11.37 10.85 28.76
CA LEU A 41 -11.50 9.62 27.95
C LEU A 41 -12.15 9.91 26.59
N ALA A 42 -13.24 10.67 26.56
CA ALA A 42 -13.88 11.09 25.31
C ALA A 42 -12.91 11.88 24.43
N GLY A 43 -12.14 12.78 25.05
CA GLY A 43 -11.11 13.53 24.36
C GLY A 43 -10.02 12.67 23.76
N LEU A 44 -9.56 11.67 24.51
CA LEU A 44 -8.54 10.72 24.05
C LEU A 44 -9.00 9.97 22.81
N VAL A 45 -10.26 9.55 22.75
CA VAL A 45 -10.81 8.84 21.59
C VAL A 45 -10.89 9.76 20.38
N ILE A 46 -11.45 10.98 20.55
CA ILE A 46 -11.65 11.92 19.45
C ILE A 46 -10.32 12.45 18.91
N ASP A 47 -9.46 12.96 19.78
CA ASP A 47 -8.16 13.51 19.40
C ASP A 47 -7.19 12.39 18.99
N GLY A 48 -7.29 11.20 19.59
CA GLY A 48 -6.49 10.02 19.24
C GLY A 48 -6.82 9.47 17.85
N GLY A 49 -8.10 9.40 17.48
CA GLY A 49 -8.52 9.02 16.12
C GLY A 49 -7.98 9.98 15.06
N ARG A 50 -8.05 11.29 15.33
CA ARG A 50 -7.45 12.32 14.47
C ARG A 50 -5.93 12.19 14.37
N GLN A 51 -5.27 11.83 15.46
CA GLN A 51 -3.83 11.61 15.50
C GLN A 51 -3.40 10.40 14.66
N LEU A 52 -4.15 9.31 14.72
CA LEU A 52 -3.90 8.13 13.89
C LEU A 52 -4.08 8.46 12.40
N GLY A 53 -5.12 9.20 12.04
CA GLY A 53 -5.34 9.67 10.68
C GLY A 53 -4.28 10.67 10.18
N ALA A 54 -3.70 11.47 11.06
CA ALA A 54 -2.53 12.30 10.71
C ALA A 54 -1.28 11.44 10.46
N ARG A 55 -1.08 10.38 11.24
CA ARG A 55 0.03 9.46 11.02
C ARG A 55 -0.06 8.74 9.68
N SER A 56 -1.25 8.24 9.31
CA SER A 56 -1.43 7.57 8.02
C SER A 56 -1.18 8.53 6.84
N ARG A 57 -1.68 9.77 6.91
CA ARG A 57 -1.38 10.81 5.91
C ARG A 57 0.10 11.14 5.83
N ALA A 58 0.78 11.31 6.98
CA ALA A 58 2.21 11.60 7.01
C ALA A 58 3.04 10.49 6.34
N VAL A 59 2.68 9.22 6.56
CA VAL A 59 3.31 8.08 5.88
C VAL A 59 3.03 8.11 4.39
N GLY A 60 1.78 8.36 3.97
CA GLY A 60 1.42 8.46 2.56
C GLY A 60 2.18 9.57 1.83
N TYR A 61 2.27 10.76 2.43
CA TYR A 61 3.07 11.87 1.86
C TYR A 61 4.56 11.52 1.79
N ALA A 62 5.11 10.87 2.83
CA ALA A 62 6.51 10.48 2.83
C ALA A 62 6.83 9.43 1.75
N GLN A 63 5.96 8.44 1.56
CA GLN A 63 6.11 7.42 0.52
C GLN A 63 6.02 8.01 -0.87
N GLU A 64 5.06 8.91 -1.11
CA GLU A 64 4.92 9.54 -2.42
C GLU A 64 6.08 10.50 -2.71
N ALA A 65 6.54 11.27 -1.72
CA ALA A 65 7.75 12.08 -1.85
C ALA A 65 8.99 11.23 -2.15
N ALA A 66 9.12 10.05 -1.53
CA ALA A 66 10.22 9.14 -1.79
C ALA A 66 10.18 8.61 -3.23
N ARG A 67 8.99 8.27 -3.74
CA ARG A 67 8.77 7.87 -5.15
C ARG A 67 9.12 8.99 -6.12
N VAL A 68 8.72 10.23 -5.83
CA VAL A 68 9.07 11.41 -6.64
C VAL A 68 10.58 11.62 -6.66
N GLY A 69 11.26 11.44 -5.53
CA GLY A 69 12.73 11.48 -5.45
C GLY A 69 13.40 10.37 -6.26
N ALA A 70 12.92 9.13 -6.13
CA ALA A 70 13.47 7.97 -6.83
C ALA A 70 13.21 8.00 -8.35
N ALA A 71 12.17 8.69 -8.82
CA ALA A 71 11.90 8.88 -10.24
C ALA A 71 12.96 9.76 -10.95
N ALA A 72 13.79 10.50 -10.21
CA ALA A 72 14.88 11.29 -10.77
C ALA A 72 16.10 10.42 -11.11
N ILE A 73 16.02 9.66 -12.20
CA ILE A 73 17.10 8.75 -12.64
C ILE A 73 18.11 9.45 -13.56
N GLN A 74 19.40 9.14 -13.38
CA GLN A 74 20.48 9.51 -14.31
C GLN A 74 20.46 8.59 -15.55
N LEU A 75 20.06 9.14 -16.70
CA LEU A 75 19.95 8.41 -17.98
C LEU A 75 21.31 8.21 -18.70
N ASN A 76 22.40 8.82 -18.22
CA ASN A 76 23.72 8.72 -18.85
C ASN A 76 24.62 7.63 -18.22
N SER A 77 24.08 6.86 -17.26
CA SER A 77 24.77 5.85 -16.48
C SER A 77 24.30 4.47 -16.90
N ALA A 78 25.21 3.51 -17.04
CA ALA A 78 24.87 2.12 -17.34
C ALA A 78 24.07 1.44 -16.20
N ALA A 79 24.12 1.99 -14.98
CA ALA A 79 23.36 1.55 -13.80
C ALA A 79 22.26 2.57 -13.44
N ALA A 80 21.11 2.13 -12.91
CA ALA A 80 20.06 3.06 -12.47
C ALA A 80 20.52 3.71 -11.18
N LYS A 81 20.95 4.96 -11.31
CA LYS A 81 21.37 5.79 -10.20
C LYS A 81 20.44 6.98 -10.10
N ILE A 82 20.10 7.31 -8.86
CA ILE A 82 19.32 8.51 -8.56
C ILE A 82 20.22 9.73 -8.74
N ASP A 83 19.75 10.69 -9.53
CA ASP A 83 20.34 12.02 -9.60
C ASP A 83 19.95 12.78 -8.34
N THR A 84 20.84 12.83 -7.35
CA THR A 84 20.56 13.48 -6.05
C THR A 84 20.20 14.96 -6.20
N THR A 85 20.69 15.66 -7.22
CA THR A 85 20.38 17.09 -7.43
C THR A 85 18.97 17.27 -7.99
N LYS A 86 18.60 16.46 -8.99
CA LYS A 86 17.24 16.48 -9.53
C LYS A 86 16.23 15.93 -8.52
N ALA A 87 16.58 14.87 -7.79
CA ALA A 87 15.77 14.29 -6.74
C ALA A 87 15.47 15.31 -5.65
N ALA A 88 16.48 16.03 -5.14
CA ALA A 88 16.30 17.06 -4.12
C ALA A 88 15.33 18.16 -4.60
N THR A 89 15.45 18.59 -5.86
CA THR A 89 14.57 19.60 -6.45
C THR A 89 13.13 19.09 -6.59
N ALA A 90 12.95 17.85 -7.05
CA ALA A 90 11.64 17.22 -7.20
C ALA A 90 10.95 17.00 -5.85
N ILE A 91 11.68 16.51 -4.84
CA ILE A 91 11.20 16.35 -3.46
C ILE A 91 10.80 17.71 -2.88
N ALA A 92 11.64 18.75 -3.04
CA ALA A 92 11.33 20.08 -2.55
C ALA A 92 10.05 20.65 -3.19
N GLY A 93 9.86 20.46 -4.51
CA GLY A 93 8.64 20.85 -5.22
C GLY A 93 7.41 20.11 -4.69
N PHE A 94 7.51 18.80 -4.50
CA PHE A 94 6.42 18.00 -3.92
C PHE A 94 6.09 18.41 -2.48
N CYS A 95 7.11 18.60 -1.64
CA CYS A 95 6.93 19.05 -0.25
C CYS A 95 6.28 20.44 -0.18
N ALA A 96 6.66 21.36 -1.07
CA ALA A 96 6.02 22.67 -1.16
C ALA A 96 4.53 22.56 -1.52
N GLN A 97 4.20 21.70 -2.49
CA GLN A 97 2.82 21.44 -2.90
C GLN A 97 1.99 20.79 -1.77
N VAL A 98 2.59 19.86 -1.02
CA VAL A 98 1.94 19.23 0.14
C VAL A 98 1.67 20.26 1.24
N GLN A 99 2.63 21.13 1.54
CA GLN A 99 2.45 22.19 2.53
C GLN A 99 1.42 23.24 2.11
N SER A 100 1.29 23.54 0.82
CA SER A 100 0.25 24.44 0.32
C SER A 100 -1.14 23.83 0.41
N ASN A 101 -1.26 22.51 0.20
CA ASN A 101 -2.53 21.80 0.20
C ASN A 101 -3.00 21.39 1.61
N ASP A 102 -2.07 21.07 2.50
CA ASP A 102 -2.34 20.67 3.88
C ASP A 102 -1.57 21.54 4.89
N PRO A 103 -2.22 22.54 5.51
CA PRO A 103 -1.58 23.46 6.46
C PRO A 103 -1.19 22.78 7.79
N THR A 104 -1.57 21.52 8.00
CA THR A 104 -1.16 20.76 9.18
C THR A 104 0.24 20.18 9.05
N VAL A 105 0.80 20.15 7.83
CA VAL A 105 2.17 19.70 7.58
C VAL A 105 3.16 20.78 8.03
N THR A 106 4.02 20.43 8.98
CA THR A 106 5.01 21.36 9.57
C THR A 106 6.44 21.11 9.11
N ALA A 107 6.72 19.89 8.64
CA ALA A 107 8.01 19.55 8.03
C ALA A 107 7.82 18.48 6.96
N CYS A 108 8.57 18.59 5.87
CA CYS A 108 8.66 17.60 4.81
C CYS A 108 10.05 17.73 4.18
N GLY A 109 10.80 16.64 4.09
CA GLY A 109 12.10 16.66 3.47
C GLY A 109 12.85 15.33 3.58
N PRO A 110 13.95 15.17 2.82
CA PRO A 110 14.76 13.97 2.85
C PRO A 110 15.54 13.87 4.16
N THR A 111 15.52 12.70 4.78
CA THR A 111 16.43 12.32 5.88
C THR A 111 17.69 11.65 5.34
N THR A 112 17.56 10.88 4.25
CA THR A 112 18.69 10.32 3.50
C THR A 112 18.40 10.51 2.01
N LEU A 113 19.44 10.86 1.25
CA LEU A 113 19.34 11.02 -0.19
C LEU A 113 20.68 10.57 -0.78
N THR A 114 20.66 9.39 -1.39
CA THR A 114 21.83 8.77 -2.00
C THR A 114 21.52 8.35 -3.44
N GLU A 115 22.52 7.85 -4.16
CA GLU A 115 22.33 7.33 -5.52
C GLU A 115 21.46 6.06 -5.58
N LYS A 116 21.23 5.38 -4.44
CA LYS A 116 20.53 4.08 -4.37
C LYS A 116 19.22 4.12 -3.59
N GLU A 117 19.13 5.03 -2.61
CA GLU A 117 18.03 5.09 -1.65
C GLU A 117 17.68 6.54 -1.31
N VAL A 118 16.38 6.77 -1.12
CA VAL A 118 15.77 8.02 -0.69
C VAL A 118 14.87 7.75 0.50
N ASP A 119 15.20 8.33 1.66
CA ASP A 119 14.30 8.38 2.81
C ASP A 119 13.72 9.77 2.98
N ILE A 120 12.41 9.85 3.09
CA ILE A 120 11.69 11.08 3.39
C ILE A 120 11.03 10.98 4.75
N GLN A 121 11.06 12.09 5.49
CA GLN A 121 10.26 12.27 6.70
C GLN A 121 9.27 13.40 6.51
N VAL A 122 8.03 13.17 6.94
CA VAL A 122 6.96 14.17 6.99
C VAL A 122 6.42 14.27 8.40
N ALA A 123 6.26 15.49 8.89
CA ALA A 123 5.67 15.78 10.18
C ALA A 123 4.38 16.59 10.04
N ILE A 124 3.33 16.13 10.72
CA ILE A 124 2.02 16.78 10.79
C ILE A 124 1.74 17.19 12.24
N GLN A 125 1.26 18.41 12.46
CA GLN A 125 0.88 18.92 13.77
C GLN A 125 -0.63 19.18 13.82
N ASN A 126 -1.33 18.40 14.65
CA ASN A 126 -2.76 18.55 14.86
C ASN A 126 -3.03 19.30 16.16
N ARG A 127 -3.97 20.26 16.13
CA ARG A 127 -4.54 20.85 17.34
C ARG A 127 -5.55 19.89 17.98
N THR A 128 -5.37 19.66 19.26
CA THR A 128 -6.27 18.89 20.12
C THR A 128 -7.33 19.81 20.71
N THR A 129 -8.55 19.30 20.86
CA THR A 129 -9.67 20.10 21.37
C THR A 129 -10.00 19.71 22.80
N PHE A 130 -10.12 18.42 23.08
CA PHE A 130 -10.47 17.93 24.40
C PHE A 130 -9.23 17.67 25.26
N LEU A 131 -8.16 17.14 24.65
CA LEU A 131 -6.84 17.06 25.31
C LEU A 131 -6.27 18.46 25.59
N GLY A 132 -6.71 19.48 24.85
CA GLY A 132 -6.39 20.89 25.08
C GLY A 132 -6.87 21.40 26.43
N LEU A 133 -8.04 20.94 26.89
CA LEU A 133 -8.61 21.31 28.19
C LEU A 133 -7.78 20.83 29.39
N ILE A 134 -7.00 19.76 29.19
CA ILE A 134 -6.04 19.23 30.18
C ILE A 134 -4.59 19.62 29.89
N GLY A 135 -4.36 20.63 29.04
CA GLY A 135 -3.05 21.25 28.82
C GLY A 135 -2.21 20.68 27.67
N LYS A 136 -2.71 19.71 26.90
CA LYS A 136 -2.05 19.24 25.66
C LYS A 136 -2.74 19.89 24.48
N GLN A 137 -2.20 20.98 23.93
CA GLN A 137 -2.83 21.78 22.86
C GLN A 137 -2.47 21.33 21.43
N SER A 138 -1.42 20.51 21.27
CA SER A 138 -1.05 19.95 19.97
C SER A 138 -0.42 18.57 20.10
N LEU A 139 -0.57 17.77 19.05
CA LEU A 139 0.08 16.48 18.89
C LEU A 139 0.82 16.42 17.55
N LYS A 140 2.03 15.88 17.56
CA LYS A 140 2.89 15.72 16.38
C LYS A 140 2.83 14.28 15.90
N ALA A 141 2.43 14.08 14.65
CA ALA A 141 2.52 12.81 13.94
C ALA A 141 3.71 12.85 12.99
N VAL A 142 4.46 11.76 12.91
CA VAL A 142 5.61 11.63 12.00
C VAL A 142 5.41 10.38 11.17
N GLY A 143 5.64 10.50 9.86
CA GLY A 143 5.66 9.41 8.91
C GLY A 143 6.98 9.41 8.14
N THR A 144 7.44 8.21 7.80
CA THR A 144 8.64 8.00 6.98
C THR A 144 8.28 7.16 5.75
N GLY A 145 8.97 7.40 4.65
CA GLY A 145 8.82 6.67 3.40
C GLY A 145 10.17 6.50 2.74
N GLN A 146 10.40 5.31 2.20
CA GLN A 146 11.66 4.94 1.56
C GLN A 146 11.40 4.53 0.11
N ALA A 147 12.35 4.81 -0.77
CA ALA A 147 12.35 4.35 -2.15
C ALA A 147 13.77 4.04 -2.62
N HIS A 148 13.92 2.96 -3.39
CA HIS A 148 15.20 2.52 -3.94
C HIS A 148 15.19 2.60 -5.47
N ALA A 149 16.35 2.90 -6.05
CA ALA A 149 16.56 2.77 -7.48
C ALA A 149 16.93 1.32 -7.81
N GLU A 150 15.93 0.55 -8.21
CA GLU A 150 16.11 -0.81 -8.71
C GLU A 150 16.04 -0.80 -10.25
N GLN A 151 17.05 -1.36 -10.92
CA GLN A 151 16.89 -1.78 -12.30
C GLN A 151 16.13 -3.10 -12.32
N GLY A 152 15.06 -3.18 -13.11
CA GLY A 152 14.45 -4.46 -13.40
C GLY A 152 15.51 -5.43 -13.90
N VAL A 153 15.70 -6.53 -13.16
CA VAL A 153 16.58 -7.66 -13.49
C VAL A 153 18.10 -7.39 -13.45
N GLU A 154 18.63 -6.74 -12.41
CA GLU A 154 20.11 -6.68 -12.22
C GLU A 154 20.73 -7.92 -11.55
N LYS A 155 19.94 -8.82 -10.95
CA LYS A 155 20.47 -10.06 -10.34
C LYS A 155 19.44 -11.19 -10.28
N ALA A 156 19.79 -12.36 -10.84
CA ALA A 156 19.04 -13.60 -10.65
C ALA A 156 19.34 -14.29 -9.30
N ASP A 157 20.29 -13.77 -8.52
CA ASP A 157 20.84 -14.47 -7.36
C ASP A 157 20.72 -13.62 -6.10
N ASP A 158 19.79 -14.04 -5.23
CA ASP A 158 19.65 -13.79 -3.77
C ASP A 158 18.17 -13.89 -3.34
N SER A 159 17.28 -14.47 -4.16
CA SER A 159 16.08 -15.09 -3.58
C SER A 159 16.56 -16.17 -2.62
N PRO A 160 16.07 -16.22 -1.36
CA PRO A 160 16.20 -17.42 -0.55
C PRO A 160 15.74 -18.56 -1.44
N SER A 161 16.61 -19.56 -1.67
CA SER A 161 16.21 -20.77 -2.39
C SER A 161 15.02 -21.31 -1.61
N VAL A 162 13.82 -21.05 -2.13
CA VAL A 162 12.60 -21.56 -1.54
C VAL A 162 12.78 -23.06 -1.68
N PRO A 163 12.97 -23.82 -0.58
CA PRO A 163 13.06 -25.25 -0.71
C PRO A 163 11.81 -25.68 -1.47
N PRO A 164 11.91 -26.63 -2.43
CA PRO A 164 10.74 -27.10 -3.13
C PRO A 164 9.68 -27.42 -2.08
N ILE A 165 8.47 -26.87 -2.23
CA ILE A 165 7.37 -27.20 -1.35
C ILE A 165 7.13 -28.70 -1.54
N VAL A 166 7.68 -29.51 -0.64
CA VAL A 166 7.42 -30.93 -0.61
C VAL A 166 6.01 -31.06 -0.04
N VAL A 167 5.04 -31.13 -0.94
CA VAL A 167 3.67 -31.50 -0.57
C VAL A 167 3.73 -32.96 -0.17
N ASN A 168 4.00 -33.22 1.11
CA ASN A 168 4.03 -34.57 1.65
C ASN A 168 2.59 -35.09 1.69
N ARG A 169 2.14 -35.66 0.56
CA ARG A 169 0.85 -36.33 0.44
C ARG A 169 0.97 -37.68 1.15
N THR A 170 1.01 -37.66 2.47
CA THR A 170 0.99 -38.88 3.28
C THR A 170 -0.39 -39.51 3.08
N THR A 171 -0.45 -40.66 2.40
CA THR A 171 -1.67 -41.44 2.16
C THR A 171 -2.03 -42.39 3.30
N ASP A 172 -1.30 -42.36 4.41
CA ASP A 172 -1.49 -43.28 5.55
C ASP A 172 -2.36 -42.69 6.66
N GLY A 173 -3.55 -42.22 6.28
CA GLY A 173 -4.60 -41.86 7.22
C GLY A 173 -5.95 -42.44 6.77
N PRO A 174 -6.86 -42.81 7.69
CA PRO A 174 -8.20 -43.28 7.34
C PRO A 174 -9.02 -42.09 6.82
N GLY A 175 -8.81 -41.76 5.55
CA GLY A 175 -9.28 -40.56 4.88
C GLY A 175 -8.63 -40.40 3.50
N ASN A 176 -8.44 -41.52 2.81
CA ASN A 176 -7.85 -41.61 1.48
C ASN A 176 -8.85 -41.21 0.39
N ILE A 177 -9.21 -39.93 0.36
CA ILE A 177 -9.80 -39.34 -0.84
C ILE A 177 -8.68 -38.58 -1.56
N PRO A 178 -8.35 -38.92 -2.82
CA PRO A 178 -7.40 -38.13 -3.59
C PRO A 178 -7.95 -36.70 -3.70
N ILE A 179 -7.24 -35.74 -3.13
CA ILE A 179 -7.48 -34.32 -3.43
C ILE A 179 -7.16 -34.10 -4.90
N THR A 180 -8.21 -34.06 -5.72
CA THR A 180 -8.15 -33.53 -7.07
C THR A 180 -7.80 -32.05 -6.94
N THR A 181 -6.56 -31.69 -7.28
CA THR A 181 -6.24 -30.29 -7.58
C THR A 181 -7.26 -29.81 -8.58
N ALA A 182 -7.97 -28.73 -8.29
CA ALA A 182 -8.98 -28.18 -9.20
C ALA A 182 -8.32 -27.93 -10.56
N GLN A 183 -8.51 -28.88 -11.48
CA GLN A 183 -8.20 -28.69 -12.89
C GLN A 183 -9.11 -27.54 -13.32
N PRO A 184 -8.56 -26.41 -13.82
CA PRO A 184 -9.41 -25.41 -14.44
C PRO A 184 -10.24 -26.14 -15.50
N PRO A 185 -11.56 -25.90 -15.60
CA PRO A 185 -12.37 -26.60 -16.58
C PRO A 185 -11.72 -26.35 -17.94
N THR A 186 -11.28 -27.42 -18.60
CA THR A 186 -10.89 -27.35 -20.01
C THR A 186 -12.18 -27.08 -20.77
N ILE A 187 -12.47 -25.81 -20.98
CA ILE A 187 -13.53 -25.41 -21.89
C ILE A 187 -12.99 -25.73 -23.27
N ASP A 188 -13.48 -26.83 -23.84
CA ASP A 188 -13.11 -27.30 -25.17
C ASP A 188 -13.86 -26.43 -26.19
N LEU A 189 -13.35 -25.22 -26.42
CA LEU A 189 -13.86 -24.33 -27.45
C LEU A 189 -13.19 -24.68 -28.78
N PRO A 190 -13.96 -24.87 -29.88
CA PRO A 190 -13.36 -25.12 -31.18
C PRO A 190 -12.55 -23.90 -31.64
N CYS A 191 -11.24 -24.06 -31.78
CA CYS A 191 -10.38 -23.04 -32.36
C CYS A 191 -10.68 -22.90 -33.86
N PRO A 192 -10.78 -21.66 -34.40
CA PRO A 192 -10.82 -21.46 -35.84
C PRO A 192 -9.44 -21.74 -36.45
N THR A 193 -9.42 -22.34 -37.64
CA THR A 193 -8.19 -22.50 -38.42
C THR A 193 -7.91 -21.22 -39.21
N TRP A 194 -6.66 -20.77 -39.18
CA TRP A 194 -6.23 -19.57 -39.91
C TRP A 194 -4.74 -19.66 -40.27
N THR A 195 -4.34 -18.89 -41.28
CA THR A 195 -3.00 -18.91 -41.84
C THR A 195 -2.11 -17.84 -41.21
N VAL A 196 -0.85 -18.20 -40.95
CA VAL A 196 0.18 -17.26 -40.47
C VAL A 196 0.28 -16.07 -41.45
N GLY A 197 0.14 -14.84 -40.94
CA GLY A 197 0.25 -13.60 -41.71
C GLY A 197 -1.09 -12.94 -42.10
N SER A 198 -2.23 -13.61 -41.89
CA SER A 198 -3.57 -13.00 -41.97
C SER A 198 -3.90 -12.27 -40.65
N PRO A 199 -4.83 -11.30 -40.61
CA PRO A 199 -5.40 -10.84 -39.34
C PRO A 199 -6.19 -11.97 -38.63
N THR A 200 -6.20 -11.95 -37.29
CA THR A 200 -6.97 -12.89 -36.47
C THR A 200 -8.48 -12.78 -36.78
N PRO A 201 -9.20 -13.91 -36.86
CA PRO A 201 -10.63 -13.87 -37.15
C PRO A 201 -11.43 -13.22 -35.99
N PRO A 202 -12.56 -12.56 -36.29
CA PRO A 202 -13.39 -11.95 -35.26
C PRO A 202 -13.97 -13.02 -34.33
N TRP A 203 -13.89 -12.77 -33.02
CA TRP A 203 -14.39 -13.67 -31.99
C TRP A 203 -15.86 -13.38 -31.67
N THR A 204 -16.75 -14.36 -31.87
CA THR A 204 -18.20 -14.16 -31.73
C THR A 204 -18.72 -14.40 -30.32
N LEU A 205 -17.87 -14.91 -29.41
CA LEU A 205 -18.24 -15.28 -28.04
C LEU A 205 -17.87 -14.18 -27.04
N SER A 206 -18.60 -13.06 -27.09
CA SER A 206 -18.50 -11.99 -26.08
C SER A 206 -19.15 -12.43 -24.76
N PRO A 207 -18.55 -12.14 -23.58
CA PRO A 207 -17.43 -11.23 -23.31
C PRO A 207 -16.05 -11.92 -23.22
N PHE A 208 -15.91 -13.17 -23.66
CA PHE A 208 -14.66 -13.91 -23.50
C PHE A 208 -13.61 -13.49 -24.53
N PRO A 209 -12.35 -13.24 -24.14
CA PRO A 209 -11.27 -12.95 -25.08
C PRO A 209 -10.87 -14.20 -25.88
N PHE A 210 -10.23 -13.99 -27.03
CA PHE A 210 -9.68 -15.08 -27.85
C PHE A 210 -8.59 -15.83 -27.05
N PRO A 211 -8.71 -17.16 -26.86
CA PRO A 211 -7.78 -17.89 -26.00
C PRO A 211 -6.39 -17.99 -26.63
N ALA A 212 -5.35 -17.74 -25.83
CA ALA A 212 -3.95 -17.81 -26.27
C ALA A 212 -3.49 -19.22 -26.68
N THR A 213 -4.29 -20.25 -26.41
CA THR A 213 -4.04 -21.64 -26.79
C THR A 213 -4.35 -21.92 -28.27
N CYS A 214 -5.11 -21.07 -28.96
CA CYS A 214 -5.38 -21.24 -30.40
C CYS A 214 -4.22 -20.66 -31.24
N SER A 215 -3.53 -21.50 -32.00
CA SER A 215 -2.37 -21.13 -32.84
C SER A 215 -2.70 -21.30 -34.34
N PRO A 216 -2.13 -20.49 -35.26
CA PRO A 216 -2.33 -20.68 -36.70
C PRO A 216 -1.76 -22.00 -37.21
N ASN A 217 -2.34 -22.52 -38.29
CA ASN A 217 -1.83 -23.73 -38.94
C ASN A 217 -0.60 -23.40 -39.80
N VAL A 218 0.51 -24.10 -39.58
CA VAL A 218 1.69 -24.01 -40.43
C VAL A 218 1.47 -24.96 -41.60
N THR A 219 1.26 -24.45 -42.81
CA THR A 219 1.26 -25.30 -44.01
C THR A 219 2.73 -25.59 -44.36
N PRO A 220 3.20 -26.85 -44.34
CA PRO A 220 4.55 -27.14 -44.80
C PRO A 220 4.61 -26.95 -46.33
N THR A 221 5.48 -26.05 -46.78
CA THR A 221 5.85 -25.92 -48.20
C THR A 221 6.55 -27.20 -48.66
N PRO A 222 6.19 -27.82 -49.80
CA PRO A 222 6.96 -28.93 -50.34
C PRO A 222 8.33 -28.42 -50.78
N THR A 223 9.39 -28.87 -50.10
CA THR A 223 10.77 -28.62 -50.49
C THR A 223 11.13 -29.57 -51.64
N ASP A 224 11.01 -29.10 -52.88
CA ASP A 224 11.73 -29.68 -54.01
C ASP A 224 13.21 -29.32 -53.90
N SER A 225 14.10 -30.31 -53.82
CA SER A 225 15.54 -30.16 -54.13
C SER A 225 16.28 -31.50 -54.23
N PRO A 226 17.40 -31.56 -54.97
CA PRO A 226 17.61 -32.54 -56.04
C PRO A 226 18.61 -33.67 -55.75
N THR A 227 18.59 -34.65 -56.67
CA THR A 227 19.50 -35.77 -56.91
C THR A 227 20.99 -35.50 -56.65
N SER A 228 21.67 -36.46 -56.01
CA SER A 228 23.13 -36.65 -56.08
C SER A 228 23.47 -38.11 -56.40
N PRO A 229 24.62 -38.39 -57.05
CA PRO A 229 24.83 -39.60 -57.83
C PRO A 229 25.62 -40.72 -57.12
N ASP A 230 25.29 -41.94 -57.54
CA ASP A 230 26.04 -43.22 -57.57
C ASP A 230 27.29 -43.41 -56.70
N THR A 231 27.26 -44.46 -55.86
CA THR A 231 28.21 -45.60 -55.95
C THR A 231 27.62 -46.87 -55.29
N PRO A 232 27.57 -48.04 -55.96
CA PRO A 232 27.19 -49.36 -55.41
C PRO A 232 28.47 -50.22 -55.12
N PRO A 233 28.47 -51.55 -54.86
CA PRO A 233 27.39 -52.54 -54.68
C PRO A 233 27.58 -53.53 -53.50
N THR A 234 26.51 -54.19 -53.05
CA THR A 234 26.47 -55.62 -52.63
C THR A 234 25.00 -55.93 -52.31
N GLY A 235 24.26 -56.70 -53.10
CA GLY A 235 24.43 -58.13 -53.29
C GLY A 235 23.12 -58.80 -52.83
N PRO A 236 22.54 -59.73 -53.60
CA PRO A 236 21.10 -59.96 -53.64
C PRO A 236 20.67 -61.09 -52.70
N THR A 237 19.41 -61.14 -52.26
CA THR A 237 18.53 -62.31 -52.53
C THR A 237 17.15 -62.20 -51.89
N SER A 238 16.17 -62.72 -52.65
CA SER A 238 15.01 -63.49 -52.16
C SER A 238 13.89 -62.71 -51.47
N SER A 239 12.61 -62.84 -51.84
CA SER A 239 11.93 -63.64 -52.85
C SER A 239 10.50 -63.12 -53.01
N SER A 240 10.07 -62.97 -54.27
CA SER A 240 8.81 -63.40 -54.91
C SER A 240 7.43 -63.34 -54.21
N PRO A 241 6.35 -63.27 -55.02
CA PRO A 241 5.14 -62.47 -54.75
C PRO A 241 3.88 -63.37 -54.70
N PRO A 242 2.73 -62.98 -55.27
CA PRO A 242 1.59 -62.41 -54.57
C PRO A 242 0.39 -63.36 -54.49
N ALA A 243 -0.61 -62.93 -53.72
CA ALA A 243 -2.01 -63.37 -53.68
C ALA A 243 -2.43 -64.50 -54.65
N ARG A 244 -2.69 -65.68 -54.07
CA ARG A 244 -4.03 -66.30 -54.09
C ARG A 244 -4.19 -67.23 -52.90
#